data_AF-A0A8M8V5H9-F1
#
_entry.id   AF-A0A8M8V5H9-F1
#
_cell.length_a   1.000
_cell.length_b   1.000
_cell.length_c   1.000
_cell.angle_alpha   90.00
_cell.angle_beta   90.00
_cell.angle_gamma   90.00
#
_symmetry.space_group_name_H-M   'P 1'
#
loop_
_entity.id
_entity.type
_entity.pdbx_description
1 polymer ?
#
loop_
_entity_poly.entity_id
_entity_poly.type
_entity_poly.pdbx_seq_one_letter_code
_entity_poly.pdbx_strand_id
1 'polypeptide(L)'
;MAISISFMLLPAIFVSLFASLTVSNALIPSIHYQTPSSCSRDHNSFACEVQEAKRKIARLESILEERIEEINAKSRYFGECEKKIGELTTEIGRLKTTLSSVEHDYSRANEKLSALEEEVRLLWAASRKNNFEIHRLEHKALDAERRLKEISLQVGERTEIVSEQWIQIQQLEQALHMTEMRTSKIRKELWRRCPFVKFCASLFGDCLNMLKRILDPYVLGDGPVVGFCKSQALQTFEVAKHYHHQVSRTRRWSFLWHLPWLLFQ
;
A
#
# COMPACT_ATOMS: atom_id res chain seq x y z
N MET A 1 -11.54 -35.56 39.18
CA MET A 1 -11.83 -36.62 40.17
C MET A 1 -12.60 -37.78 39.52
N ALA A 2 -12.00 -38.51 38.58
CA ALA A 2 -12.68 -39.66 37.93
C ALA A 2 -11.76 -40.88 37.72
N ILE A 3 -10.51 -40.83 38.19
CA ILE A 3 -9.51 -41.89 37.95
C ILE A 3 -9.34 -42.81 39.17
N SER A 4 -9.79 -42.42 40.37
CA SER A 4 -9.65 -43.25 41.59
C SER A 4 -10.63 -44.41 41.70
N ILE A 5 -11.75 -44.42 40.95
CA ILE A 5 -12.78 -45.46 41.09
C ILE A 5 -12.35 -46.77 40.38
N SER A 6 -11.44 -46.70 39.41
CA SER A 6 -11.02 -47.85 38.60
C SER A 6 -10.07 -48.82 39.31
N PHE A 7 -9.29 -48.37 40.30
CA PHE A 7 -8.28 -49.22 40.95
C PHE A 7 -8.85 -50.09 42.08
N MET A 8 -10.03 -49.76 42.61
CA MET A 8 -10.66 -50.49 43.72
C MET A 8 -11.53 -51.68 43.26
N LEU A 9 -11.90 -51.74 41.97
CA LEU A 9 -12.73 -52.81 41.41
C LEU A 9 -11.92 -54.03 40.94
N LEU A 10 -10.66 -53.83 40.56
CA LEU A 10 -9.77 -54.88 40.08
C LEU A 10 -9.48 -55.99 41.13
N PRO A 11 -9.21 -55.67 42.41
CA PRO A 11 -9.02 -56.69 43.44
C PRO A 11 -10.31 -57.48 43.73
N ALA A 12 -11.47 -56.82 43.69
CA ALA A 12 -12.76 -57.46 43.96
C ALA A 12 -13.15 -58.47 42.86
N ILE A 13 -12.87 -58.16 41.60
CA ILE A 13 -13.09 -59.07 40.46
C ILE A 13 -12.11 -60.25 40.52
N PHE A 14 -10.87 -60.02 40.93
CA PHE A 14 -9.87 -61.08 41.04
C PHE A 14 -10.19 -62.07 42.17
N VAL A 15 -10.67 -61.57 43.32
CA VAL A 15 -11.10 -62.41 44.46
C VAL A 15 -12.36 -63.22 44.13
N SER A 16 -13.33 -62.65 43.40
CA SER A 16 -14.55 -63.38 43.01
C SER A 16 -14.30 -64.47 41.98
N LEU A 17 -13.36 -64.26 41.05
CA LEU A 17 -12.91 -65.30 40.10
C LEU A 17 -12.22 -66.45 40.83
N PHE A 18 -11.35 -66.16 41.79
CA PHE A 18 -10.67 -67.19 42.59
C PHE A 18 -11.63 -67.97 43.49
N ALA A 19 -12.62 -67.30 44.09
CA ALA A 19 -13.66 -67.97 44.89
C ALA A 19 -14.56 -68.90 44.05
N SER A 20 -14.82 -68.54 42.78
CA SER A 20 -15.61 -69.39 41.87
C SER A 20 -14.83 -70.61 41.39
N LEU A 21 -13.50 -70.49 41.24
CA LEU A 21 -12.62 -71.61 40.87
C LEU A 21 -12.48 -72.64 42.00
N THR A 22 -12.45 -72.22 43.27
CA THR A 22 -12.30 -73.15 44.41
C THR A 22 -13.59 -73.90 44.73
N VAL A 23 -14.76 -73.30 44.50
CA VAL A 23 -16.07 -73.96 44.67
C VAL A 23 -16.32 -75.04 43.61
N SER A 24 -15.77 -74.87 42.40
CA SER A 24 -15.95 -75.83 41.30
C SER A 24 -15.18 -77.15 41.50
N ASN A 25 -14.16 -77.18 42.36
CA ASN A 25 -13.38 -78.39 42.65
C ASN A 25 -13.89 -79.21 43.85
N ALA A 26 -14.97 -78.77 44.53
CA ALA A 26 -15.47 -79.39 45.75
C ALA A 26 -16.67 -80.34 45.57
N LEU A 27 -17.10 -80.62 44.33
CA LEU A 27 -18.25 -81.48 44.07
C LEU A 27 -17.83 -82.80 43.37
N ILE A 28 -17.20 -83.69 44.14
CA ILE A 28 -17.27 -85.13 43.86
C ILE A 28 -18.33 -85.68 44.81
N PRO A 29 -19.57 -85.96 44.36
CA PRO A 29 -20.49 -86.74 45.15
C PRO A 29 -19.91 -88.16 45.23
N SER A 30 -19.50 -88.59 46.42
CA SER A 30 -19.23 -90.00 46.69
C SER A 30 -20.55 -90.74 46.62
N ILE A 31 -20.89 -91.23 45.43
CA ILE A 31 -22.08 -92.03 45.20
C ILE A 31 -21.75 -93.47 45.61
N HIS A 32 -21.94 -93.78 46.89
CA HIS A 32 -21.96 -95.14 47.41
C HIS A 32 -23.36 -95.72 47.22
N TYR A 33 -23.65 -96.28 46.03
CA TYR A 33 -24.81 -97.14 45.84
C TYR A 33 -24.42 -98.58 46.19
N GLN A 34 -24.76 -99.01 47.41
CA GLN A 34 -24.84 -100.43 47.75
C GLN A 34 -25.87 -101.08 46.83
N THR A 35 -25.40 -101.90 45.89
CA THR A 35 -26.26 -102.82 45.14
C THR A 35 -26.22 -104.16 45.87
N PRO A 36 -27.35 -104.82 46.18
CA PRO A 36 -27.34 -106.08 46.93
C PRO A 36 -26.71 -107.19 46.08
N SER A 37 -25.57 -107.72 46.51
CA SER A 37 -24.98 -108.90 45.89
C SER A 37 -25.74 -110.15 46.33
N SER A 38 -26.68 -110.60 45.50
CA SER A 38 -27.28 -111.93 45.62
C SER A 38 -26.38 -112.95 44.90
N CYS A 39 -25.28 -113.36 45.54
CA CYS A 39 -24.61 -114.64 45.22
C CYS A 39 -24.59 -115.47 46.51
N SER A 40 -25.57 -116.36 46.64
CA SER A 40 -25.64 -117.36 47.70
C SER A 40 -24.60 -118.47 47.47
N ARG A 41 -24.22 -119.06 48.61
CA ARG A 41 -23.06 -119.93 48.84
C ARG A 41 -23.15 -121.26 48.07
N ASP A 42 -21.98 -121.74 47.68
CA ASP A 42 -21.60 -123.06 47.13
C ASP A 42 -21.43 -123.18 45.59
N HIS A 43 -20.17 -123.41 45.23
CA HIS A 43 -19.56 -123.77 43.93
C HIS A 43 -19.52 -122.79 42.73
N ASN A 44 -20.07 -121.58 42.79
CA ASN A 44 -20.02 -120.59 41.69
C ASN A 44 -19.39 -119.21 42.02
N SER A 45 -18.52 -119.10 43.04
CA SER A 45 -17.86 -117.84 43.47
C SER A 45 -17.15 -117.10 42.34
N PHE A 46 -16.35 -117.84 41.56
CA PHE A 46 -15.54 -117.29 40.47
C PHE A 46 -16.42 -116.72 39.33
N ALA A 47 -17.53 -117.39 39.00
CA ALA A 47 -18.44 -116.93 37.94
C ALA A 47 -19.16 -115.62 38.32
N CYS A 48 -19.55 -115.47 39.60
CA CYS A 48 -20.11 -114.22 40.12
C CYS A 48 -19.11 -113.07 40.08
N GLU A 49 -17.86 -113.31 40.50
CA GLU A 49 -16.77 -112.30 40.48
C GLU A 49 -16.45 -111.85 39.05
N VAL A 50 -16.40 -112.77 38.08
CA VAL A 50 -16.20 -112.46 36.66
C VAL A 50 -17.37 -111.63 36.11
N GLN A 51 -18.61 -111.96 36.49
CA GLN A 51 -19.79 -111.19 36.06
C GLN A 51 -19.81 -109.78 36.67
N GLU A 52 -19.39 -109.63 37.93
CA GLU A 52 -19.21 -108.33 38.56
C GLU A 52 -18.11 -107.50 37.89
N ALA A 53 -16.95 -108.12 37.62
CA ALA A 53 -15.86 -107.49 36.89
C ALA A 53 -16.30 -107.01 35.50
N LYS A 54 -17.07 -107.83 34.77
CA LYS A 54 -17.63 -107.45 33.46
C LYS A 54 -18.57 -106.24 33.55
N ARG A 55 -19.44 -106.17 34.57
CA ARG A 55 -20.29 -104.99 34.80
C ARG A 55 -19.47 -103.75 35.14
N LYS A 56 -18.40 -103.89 35.94
CA LYS A 56 -17.48 -102.79 36.26
C LYS A 56 -16.76 -102.28 35.02
N ILE A 57 -16.29 -103.17 34.13
CA ILE A 57 -15.67 -102.80 32.85
C ILE A 57 -16.66 -102.02 31.99
N ALA A 58 -17.88 -102.55 31.77
CA ALA A 58 -18.90 -101.86 30.98
C ALA A 58 -19.25 -100.46 31.55
N ARG A 59 -19.28 -100.32 32.88
CA ARG A 59 -19.47 -99.02 33.54
C ARG A 59 -18.29 -98.07 33.29
N LEU A 60 -17.06 -98.55 33.39
CA LEU A 60 -15.87 -97.74 33.14
C LEU A 60 -15.77 -97.32 31.66
N GLU A 61 -16.12 -98.19 30.73
CA GLU A 61 -16.21 -97.89 29.30
C GLU A 61 -17.24 -96.79 29.03
N SER A 62 -18.43 -96.87 29.64
CA SER A 62 -19.45 -95.81 29.53
C SER A 62 -18.99 -94.48 30.09
N ILE A 63 -18.31 -94.47 31.26
CA ILE A 63 -17.77 -93.24 31.85
C ILE A 63 -16.66 -92.66 30.96
N LEU A 64 -15.82 -93.52 30.37
CA LEU A 64 -14.75 -93.08 29.48
C LEU A 64 -15.31 -92.42 28.22
N GLU A 65 -16.33 -93.00 27.60
CA GLU A 65 -17.00 -92.42 26.43
C GLU A 65 -17.59 -91.04 26.74
N GLU A 66 -18.33 -90.91 27.85
CA GLU A 66 -18.88 -89.62 28.30
C GLU A 66 -17.78 -88.56 28.50
N ARG A 67 -16.64 -88.94 29.09
CA ARG A 67 -15.51 -88.02 29.29
C ARG A 67 -14.83 -87.65 27.99
N ILE A 68 -14.72 -88.56 27.03
CA ILE A 68 -14.19 -88.28 25.69
C ILE A 68 -15.09 -87.25 24.99
N GLU A 69 -16.40 -87.43 25.03
CA GLU A 69 -17.35 -86.46 24.46
C GLU A 69 -17.24 -85.08 25.12
N GLU A 70 -17.14 -85.03 26.46
CA GLU A 70 -16.96 -83.79 27.20
C GLU A 70 -15.65 -83.07 26.83
N ILE A 71 -14.55 -83.81 26.71
CA ILE A 71 -13.24 -83.28 26.29
C ILE A 71 -13.32 -82.74 24.86
N ASN A 72 -13.97 -83.46 23.94
CA ASN A 72 -14.14 -83.03 22.55
C ASN A 72 -14.98 -81.75 22.45
N ALA A 73 -16.05 -81.64 23.24
CA ALA A 73 -16.85 -80.41 23.32
C ALA A 73 -16.05 -79.22 23.84
N LYS A 74 -15.24 -79.41 24.90
CA LYS A 74 -14.34 -78.38 25.44
C LYS A 74 -13.25 -77.99 24.46
N SER A 75 -12.65 -78.95 23.75
CA SER A 75 -11.64 -78.68 22.72
C SER A 75 -12.20 -77.80 21.59
N ARG A 76 -13.44 -78.08 21.14
CA ARG A 76 -14.13 -77.25 20.15
C ARG A 76 -14.36 -75.83 20.67
N TYR A 77 -14.84 -75.69 21.91
CA TYR A 77 -15.03 -74.39 22.54
C TYR A 77 -13.73 -73.59 22.62
N PHE A 78 -12.61 -74.22 23.01
CA PHE A 78 -11.31 -73.55 23.04
C PHE A 78 -10.86 -73.08 21.66
N GLY A 79 -11.07 -73.89 20.61
CA GLY A 79 -10.78 -73.48 19.23
C GLY A 79 -11.59 -72.24 18.79
N GLU A 80 -12.86 -72.14 19.19
CA GLU A 80 -13.67 -70.94 18.94
C GLU A 80 -13.16 -69.72 19.71
N CYS A 81 -12.72 -69.91 20.97
CA CYS A 81 -12.10 -68.85 21.75
C CYS A 81 -10.80 -68.34 21.12
N GLU A 82 -9.93 -69.24 20.67
CA GLU A 82 -8.67 -68.87 19.99
C GLU A 82 -8.95 -68.08 18.71
N LYS A 83 -9.95 -68.49 17.92
CA LYS A 83 -10.37 -67.74 16.73
C LYS A 83 -10.82 -66.32 17.07
N LYS A 84 -11.67 -66.16 18.08
CA LYS A 84 -12.14 -64.83 18.55
C LYS A 84 -10.98 -63.97 19.08
N ILE A 85 -10.02 -64.56 19.79
CA ILE A 85 -8.82 -63.87 20.25
C ILE A 85 -8.00 -63.37 19.05
N GLY A 86 -7.84 -64.20 18.01
CA GLY A 86 -7.20 -63.82 16.76
C GLY A 86 -7.88 -62.62 16.09
N GLU A 87 -9.20 -62.69 15.91
CA GLU A 87 -10.01 -61.61 15.33
C GLU A 87 -9.86 -60.30 16.13
N LEU A 88 -10.01 -60.34 17.46
CA LEU A 88 -9.82 -59.17 18.32
C LEU A 88 -8.41 -58.61 18.26
N THR A 89 -7.38 -59.46 18.18
CA THR A 89 -5.99 -59.02 18.05
C THR A 89 -5.76 -58.27 16.75
N THR A 90 -6.32 -58.77 15.64
CA THR A 90 -6.23 -58.07 14.35
C THR A 90 -6.94 -56.72 14.37
N GLU A 91 -8.10 -56.64 15.01
CA GLU A 91 -8.87 -55.40 15.13
C GLU A 91 -8.17 -54.36 16.01
N ILE A 92 -7.56 -54.79 17.12
CA ILE A 92 -6.71 -53.92 17.95
C ILE A 92 -5.55 -53.36 17.13
N GLY A 93 -4.90 -54.19 16.29
CA GLY A 93 -3.84 -53.74 15.39
C GLY A 93 -4.33 -52.64 14.44
N ARG A 94 -5.47 -52.86 13.78
CA ARG A 94 -6.08 -51.92 12.84
C ARG A 94 -6.50 -50.60 13.52
N LEU A 95 -7.06 -50.67 14.72
CA LEU A 95 -7.43 -49.49 15.50
C LEU A 95 -6.21 -48.69 15.92
N LYS A 96 -5.13 -49.35 16.33
CA LYS A 96 -3.86 -48.71 16.69
C LYS A 96 -3.24 -47.95 15.50
N THR A 97 -3.23 -48.55 14.31
CA THR A 97 -2.72 -47.87 13.11
C THR A 97 -3.60 -46.68 12.72
N THR A 98 -4.93 -46.82 12.84
CA THR A 98 -5.87 -45.74 12.56
C THR A 98 -5.66 -44.57 13.52
N LEU A 99 -5.53 -44.85 14.82
CA LEU A 99 -5.27 -43.84 15.84
C LEU A 99 -3.97 -43.07 15.57
N SER A 100 -2.89 -43.79 15.26
CA SER A 100 -1.60 -43.16 14.93
C SER A 100 -1.69 -42.25 13.69
N SER A 101 -2.47 -42.63 12.67
CA SER A 101 -2.72 -41.78 11.51
C SER A 101 -3.46 -40.50 11.91
N VAL A 102 -4.52 -40.62 12.71
CA VAL A 102 -5.31 -39.48 13.18
C VAL A 102 -4.47 -38.53 14.04
N GLU A 103 -3.61 -39.05 14.92
CA GLU A 103 -2.68 -38.24 15.71
C GLU A 103 -1.70 -37.46 14.82
N HIS A 104 -1.17 -38.08 13.77
CA HIS A 104 -0.30 -37.41 12.81
C HIS A 104 -1.04 -36.30 12.04
N ASP A 105 -2.25 -36.58 11.56
CA ASP A 105 -3.07 -35.60 10.85
C ASP A 105 -3.47 -34.44 11.75
N TYR A 106 -3.81 -34.72 13.02
CA TYR A 106 -4.09 -33.70 14.02
C TYR A 106 -2.87 -32.80 14.29
N SER A 107 -1.68 -33.38 14.47
CA SER A 107 -0.44 -32.62 14.66
C SER A 107 -0.17 -31.69 13.48
N ARG A 108 -0.30 -32.21 12.24
CA ARG A 108 -0.13 -31.42 11.02
C ARG A 108 -1.16 -30.29 10.90
N ALA A 109 -2.41 -30.57 11.24
CA ALA A 109 -3.47 -29.56 11.24
C ALA A 109 -3.20 -28.47 12.27
N ASN A 110 -2.72 -28.85 13.46
CA ASN A 110 -2.35 -27.91 14.52
C ASN A 110 -1.18 -26.99 14.11
N GLU A 111 -0.14 -27.53 13.47
CA GLU A 111 0.98 -26.73 12.93
C GLU A 111 0.49 -25.70 11.90
N LYS A 112 -0.40 -26.11 10.99
CA LYS A 112 -1.00 -25.20 10.00
C LYS A 112 -1.86 -24.13 10.66
N LEU A 113 -2.62 -24.49 11.69
CA LEU A 113 -3.44 -23.55 12.45
C LEU A 113 -2.56 -22.49 13.12
N SER A 114 -1.50 -22.90 13.81
CA SER A 114 -0.57 -21.96 14.45
C SER A 114 0.13 -21.04 13.44
N ALA A 115 0.52 -21.55 12.26
CA ALA A 115 1.08 -20.73 11.19
C ALA A 115 0.09 -19.67 10.69
N LEU A 116 -1.18 -20.05 10.51
CA LEU A 116 -2.24 -19.15 10.08
C LEU A 116 -2.57 -18.09 11.14
N GLU A 117 -2.59 -18.47 12.42
CA GLU A 117 -2.78 -17.53 13.53
C GLU A 117 -1.68 -16.45 13.55
N GLU A 118 -0.43 -16.85 13.30
CA GLU A 118 0.69 -15.90 13.20
C GLU A 118 0.55 -14.99 11.98
N GLU A 119 0.16 -15.52 10.82
CA GLU A 119 -0.11 -14.70 9.63
C GLU A 119 -1.21 -13.66 9.88
N VAL A 120 -2.33 -14.08 10.49
CA VAL A 120 -3.41 -13.16 10.89
C VAL A 120 -2.90 -12.08 11.84
N ARG A 121 -2.04 -12.43 12.81
CA ARG A 121 -1.42 -11.47 13.74
C ARG A 121 -0.56 -10.44 13.01
N LEU A 122 0.27 -10.88 12.05
CA LEU A 122 1.11 -10.01 11.24
C LEU A 122 0.29 -9.07 10.35
N LEU A 123 -0.74 -9.61 9.68
CA LEU A 123 -1.66 -8.83 8.86
C LEU A 123 -2.40 -7.78 9.69
N TRP A 124 -2.83 -8.13 10.91
CA TRP A 124 -3.47 -7.19 11.83
C TRP A 124 -2.53 -6.05 12.23
N ALA A 125 -1.27 -6.36 12.53
CA ALA A 125 -0.26 -5.35 12.83
C ALA A 125 0.01 -4.42 11.64
N ALA A 126 0.14 -4.98 10.43
CA ALA A 126 0.32 -4.22 9.20
C ALA A 126 -0.88 -3.32 8.90
N SER A 127 -2.10 -3.83 9.06
CA SER A 127 -3.34 -3.08 8.88
C SER A 127 -3.41 -1.85 9.80
N ARG A 128 -3.10 -2.03 11.09
CA ARG A 128 -3.04 -0.89 12.04
C ARG A 128 -2.01 0.15 11.63
N LYS A 129 -0.81 -0.27 11.24
CA LYS A 129 0.24 0.64 10.77
C LYS A 129 -0.22 1.42 9.54
N ASN A 130 -0.82 0.74 8.56
CA ASN A 130 -1.34 1.37 7.35
C ASN A 130 -2.45 2.38 7.67
N ASN A 131 -3.34 2.08 8.61
CA ASN A 131 -4.38 3.00 9.04
C ASN A 131 -3.80 4.32 9.61
N PHE A 132 -2.76 4.24 10.45
CA PHE A 132 -2.07 5.44 10.95
C PHE A 132 -1.39 6.23 9.82
N GLU A 133 -0.77 5.53 8.88
CA GLU A 133 -0.10 6.14 7.74
C GLU A 133 -1.08 6.87 6.81
N ILE A 134 -2.26 6.29 6.59
CA ILE A 134 -3.35 6.91 5.83
C ILE A 134 -3.76 8.24 6.49
N HIS A 135 -4.10 8.23 7.78
CA HIS A 135 -4.48 9.46 8.48
C HIS A 135 -3.39 10.53 8.46
N ARG A 136 -2.13 10.12 8.58
CA ARG A 136 -0.98 11.04 8.47
C ARG A 136 -0.89 11.68 7.09
N LEU A 137 -1.08 10.89 6.03
CA LEU A 137 -1.05 11.37 4.65
C LEU A 137 -2.25 12.25 4.32
N GLU A 138 -3.45 11.89 4.79
CA GLU A 138 -4.67 12.71 4.66
C GLU A 138 -4.46 14.09 5.28
N HIS A 139 -3.92 14.16 6.51
CA HIS A 139 -3.64 15.44 7.16
C HIS A 139 -2.63 16.29 6.37
N LYS A 140 -1.57 15.67 5.83
CA LYS A 140 -0.58 16.36 4.98
C LYS A 140 -1.20 16.86 3.67
N ALA A 141 -2.08 16.08 3.06
CA ALA A 141 -2.77 16.45 1.83
C ALA A 141 -3.71 17.65 2.08
N LEU A 142 -4.47 17.64 3.17
CA LEU A 142 -5.35 18.75 3.57
C LEU A 142 -4.56 20.04 3.84
N ASP A 143 -3.41 19.94 4.50
CA ASP A 143 -2.54 21.11 4.72
C ASP A 143 -1.99 21.68 3.42
N ALA A 144 -1.50 20.80 2.53
CA ALA A 144 -1.02 21.19 1.20
C ALA A 144 -2.13 21.84 0.36
N GLU A 145 -3.35 21.31 0.39
CA GLU A 145 -4.51 21.89 -0.30
C GLU A 145 -4.83 23.30 0.23
N ARG A 146 -4.81 23.48 1.56
CA ARG A 146 -5.04 24.81 2.16
C ARG A 146 -3.99 25.83 1.71
N ARG A 147 -2.72 25.44 1.73
CA ARG A 147 -1.61 26.29 1.26
C ARG A 147 -1.71 26.62 -0.22
N LEU A 148 -2.14 25.66 -1.04
CA LEU A 148 -2.35 25.88 -2.46
C LEU A 148 -3.48 26.88 -2.72
N LYS A 149 -4.59 26.79 -1.98
CA LYS A 149 -5.70 27.76 -2.08
C LYS A 149 -5.24 29.18 -1.74
N GLU A 150 -4.44 29.33 -0.68
CA GLU A 150 -3.87 30.63 -0.28
C GLU A 150 -2.96 31.20 -1.38
N ILE A 151 -2.04 30.40 -1.91
CA ILE A 151 -1.15 30.84 -3.00
C ILE A 151 -1.96 31.18 -4.26
N SER A 152 -2.97 30.38 -4.58
CA SER A 152 -3.84 30.64 -5.74
C SER A 152 -4.59 31.98 -5.60
N LEU A 153 -5.04 32.33 -4.39
CA LEU A 153 -5.69 33.62 -4.13
C LEU A 153 -4.70 34.77 -4.33
N GLN A 154 -3.50 34.68 -3.74
CA GLN A 154 -2.46 35.71 -3.89
C GLN A 154 -2.02 35.88 -5.35
N VAL A 155 -1.92 34.79 -6.11
CA VAL A 155 -1.61 34.84 -7.55
C VAL A 155 -2.75 35.52 -8.31
N GLY A 156 -4.00 35.23 -7.97
CA GLY A 156 -5.17 35.92 -8.55
C GLY A 156 -5.11 37.43 -8.34
N GLU A 157 -4.94 37.87 -7.09
CA GLU A 157 -4.83 39.29 -6.72
C GLU A 157 -3.68 39.99 -7.48
N ARG A 158 -2.49 39.37 -7.49
CA ARG A 158 -1.34 39.94 -8.20
C ARG A 158 -1.53 39.98 -9.71
N THR A 159 -2.24 39.01 -10.28
CA THR A 159 -2.55 38.99 -11.72
C THR A 159 -3.47 40.15 -12.09
N GLU A 160 -4.46 40.46 -11.24
CA GLU A 160 -5.34 41.62 -11.42
C GLU A 160 -4.53 42.93 -11.40
N ILE A 161 -3.68 43.13 -10.38
CA ILE A 161 -2.80 44.30 -10.29
C ILE A 161 -1.89 44.44 -11.51
N VAL A 162 -1.24 43.35 -11.94
CA VAL A 162 -0.37 43.35 -13.13
C VAL A 162 -1.16 43.73 -14.39
N SER A 163 -2.40 43.25 -14.51
CA SER A 163 -3.27 43.60 -15.65
C SER A 163 -3.66 45.08 -15.66
N GLU A 164 -3.96 45.67 -14.50
CA GLU A 164 -4.25 47.10 -14.37
C GLU A 164 -3.02 47.95 -14.70
N GLN A 165 -1.86 47.60 -14.14
CA GLN A 165 -0.59 48.26 -14.42
C GLN A 165 -0.24 48.19 -15.91
N TRP A 166 -0.51 47.06 -16.57
CA TRP A 166 -0.31 46.92 -18.01
C TRP A 166 -1.18 47.90 -18.82
N ILE A 167 -2.46 48.06 -18.46
CA ILE A 167 -3.36 49.04 -19.10
C ILE A 167 -2.84 50.47 -18.88
N GLN A 168 -2.40 50.80 -17.67
CA GLN A 168 -1.85 52.12 -17.36
C GLN A 168 -0.58 52.44 -18.16
N ILE A 169 0.33 51.47 -18.30
CA ILE A 169 1.53 51.62 -19.14
C ILE A 169 1.13 51.91 -20.59
N GLN A 170 0.18 51.16 -21.15
CA GLN A 170 -0.31 51.39 -22.52
C GLN A 170 -0.91 52.80 -22.69
N GLN A 171 -1.67 53.28 -21.71
CA GLN A 171 -2.23 54.64 -21.75
C GLN A 171 -1.14 55.71 -21.67
N LEU A 172 -0.12 55.52 -20.82
CA LEU A 172 1.02 56.43 -20.70
C LEU A 172 1.85 56.48 -21.98
N GLU A 173 2.12 55.33 -22.60
CA GLU A 173 2.82 55.24 -23.88
C GLU A 173 2.09 56.02 -24.98
N GLN A 174 0.76 55.89 -25.07
CA GLN A 174 -0.05 56.66 -26.02
C GLN A 174 -0.02 58.16 -25.73
N ALA A 175 -0.15 58.56 -24.45
CA ALA A 175 -0.13 59.96 -24.04
C ALA A 175 1.23 60.61 -24.33
N LEU A 176 2.32 59.88 -24.08
CA LEU A 176 3.68 60.30 -24.42
C LEU A 176 3.81 60.52 -25.93
N HIS A 177 3.41 59.53 -26.74
CA HIS A 177 3.47 59.64 -28.20
C HIS A 177 2.69 60.85 -28.74
N MET A 178 1.48 61.08 -28.23
CA MET A 178 0.67 62.25 -28.59
C MET A 178 1.32 63.57 -28.18
N THR A 179 1.96 63.61 -27.01
CA THR A 179 2.66 64.79 -26.50
C THR A 179 3.91 65.09 -27.32
N GLU A 180 4.69 64.07 -27.68
CA GLU A 180 5.83 64.22 -28.58
C GLU A 180 5.39 64.76 -29.95
N MET A 181 4.30 64.23 -30.51
CA MET A 181 3.74 64.69 -31.78
C MET A 181 3.28 66.16 -31.71
N ARG A 182 2.57 66.55 -30.64
CA ARG A 182 2.16 67.95 -30.42
C ARG A 182 3.36 68.87 -30.22
N THR A 183 4.32 68.47 -29.40
CA THR A 183 5.54 69.25 -29.11
C THR A 183 6.39 69.41 -30.36
N SER A 184 6.52 68.37 -31.19
CA SER A 184 7.19 68.43 -32.48
C SER A 184 6.49 69.39 -33.45
N LYS A 185 5.15 69.39 -33.51
CA LYS A 185 4.36 70.34 -34.30
C LYS A 185 4.55 71.78 -33.82
N ILE A 186 4.39 72.03 -32.51
CA ILE A 186 4.58 73.35 -31.89
C ILE A 186 6.01 73.84 -32.13
N ARG A 187 7.01 72.97 -31.91
CA ARG A 187 8.42 73.27 -32.18
C ARG A 187 8.61 73.66 -33.65
N LYS A 188 8.09 72.88 -34.61
CA LYS A 188 8.14 73.23 -36.04
C LYS A 188 7.48 74.58 -36.33
N GLU A 189 6.35 74.88 -35.71
CA GLU A 189 5.64 76.16 -35.89
C GLU A 189 6.41 77.35 -35.27
N LEU A 190 6.94 77.21 -34.06
CA LEU A 190 7.83 78.21 -33.44
C LEU A 190 9.10 78.42 -34.27
N TRP A 191 9.69 77.35 -34.79
CA TRP A 191 10.82 77.44 -35.71
C TRP A 191 10.44 78.22 -36.98
N ARG A 192 9.25 78.01 -37.56
CA ARG A 192 8.76 78.80 -38.71
C ARG A 192 8.50 80.28 -38.37
N ARG A 193 8.06 80.58 -37.15
CA ARG A 193 7.76 81.95 -36.69
C ARG A 193 8.97 82.70 -36.12
N CYS A 194 10.09 82.02 -35.88
CA CYS A 194 11.30 82.64 -35.35
C CYS A 194 11.85 83.65 -36.34
N PRO A 195 11.98 84.95 -35.97
CA PRO A 195 12.53 85.98 -36.86
C PRO A 195 13.91 85.62 -37.41
N PHE A 196 14.74 84.98 -36.57
CA PHE A 196 16.07 84.49 -36.98
C PHE A 196 15.98 83.39 -38.04
N VAL A 197 15.08 82.41 -37.90
CA VAL A 197 14.89 81.36 -38.92
C VAL A 197 14.29 81.93 -40.19
N LYS A 198 13.33 82.86 -40.08
CA LYS A 198 12.72 83.56 -41.21
C LYS A 198 13.77 84.40 -41.97
N PHE A 199 14.69 85.04 -41.24
CA PHE A 199 15.82 85.77 -41.77
C PHE A 199 16.84 84.86 -42.45
N CYS A 200 17.21 83.73 -41.85
CA CYS A 200 18.03 82.73 -42.52
C CYS A 200 17.34 82.21 -43.79
N ALA A 201 16.04 81.90 -43.73
CA ALA A 201 15.28 81.44 -44.88
C ALA A 201 15.19 82.49 -46.00
N SER A 202 15.05 83.78 -45.67
CA SER A 202 15.10 84.85 -46.68
C SER A 202 16.51 85.01 -47.25
N LEU A 203 17.57 85.02 -46.42
CA LEU A 203 18.95 85.13 -46.90
C LEU A 203 19.36 83.96 -47.80
N PHE A 204 19.09 82.73 -47.36
CA PHE A 204 19.36 81.54 -48.16
C PHE A 204 18.43 81.48 -49.37
N GLY A 205 17.17 81.90 -49.25
CA GLY A 205 16.23 82.02 -50.36
C GLY A 205 16.68 83.02 -51.41
N ASP A 206 17.22 84.17 -51.00
CA ASP A 206 17.71 85.22 -51.88
C ASP A 206 19.05 84.82 -52.53
N CYS A 207 20.03 84.30 -51.77
CA CYS A 207 21.26 83.76 -52.37
C CYS A 207 20.93 82.53 -53.28
N LEU A 208 19.96 81.66 -52.96
CA LEU A 208 19.56 80.53 -53.82
C LEU A 208 18.79 80.96 -55.07
N ASN A 209 17.90 81.95 -54.96
CA ASN A 209 17.18 82.49 -56.11
C ASN A 209 18.13 83.25 -57.04
N MET A 210 19.12 83.95 -56.48
CA MET A 210 20.20 84.59 -57.24
C MET A 210 21.09 83.53 -57.91
N LEU A 211 21.49 82.48 -57.19
CA LEU A 211 22.24 81.35 -57.77
C LEU A 211 21.44 80.64 -58.85
N LYS A 212 20.15 80.38 -58.64
CA LYS A 212 19.25 79.84 -59.67
C LYS A 212 19.16 80.78 -60.87
N ARG A 213 18.96 82.08 -60.68
CA ARG A 213 18.94 83.07 -61.79
C ARG A 213 20.25 83.15 -62.57
N ILE A 214 21.37 82.80 -61.94
CA ILE A 214 22.70 82.77 -62.57
C ILE A 214 22.98 81.40 -63.21
N LEU A 215 22.48 80.30 -62.63
CA LEU A 215 22.62 78.94 -63.16
C LEU A 215 21.62 78.61 -64.27
N ASP A 216 20.58 79.43 -64.44
CA ASP A 216 19.44 79.23 -65.36
C ASP A 216 19.51 80.16 -66.59
N PRO A 217 20.69 80.57 -67.09
CA PRO A 217 21.59 79.67 -67.81
C PRO A 217 23.10 80.04 -67.69
N TYR A 218 24.01 79.10 -67.93
CA TYR A 218 25.47 79.30 -68.16
C TYR A 218 25.98 80.76 -68.20
N VAL A 219 26.87 81.13 -67.28
CA VAL A 219 28.29 81.44 -67.58
C VAL A 219 29.05 81.73 -66.27
N LEU A 220 30.08 80.91 -66.11
CA LEU A 220 31.19 80.98 -65.20
C LEU A 220 31.88 82.36 -65.29
N GLY A 221 31.97 83.07 -64.18
CA GLY A 221 32.73 84.31 -64.09
C GLY A 221 33.14 84.59 -62.65
N ASP A 222 34.42 84.41 -62.36
CA ASP A 222 35.05 84.79 -61.10
C ASP A 222 34.79 86.27 -60.81
N GLY A 223 34.00 86.53 -59.77
CA GLY A 223 33.50 87.86 -59.45
C GLY A 223 32.68 87.86 -58.16
N PRO A 224 32.36 89.05 -57.61
CA PRO A 224 32.28 89.39 -56.19
C PRO A 224 31.13 88.72 -55.40
N VAL A 225 30.45 87.72 -55.95
CA VAL A 225 29.27 87.05 -55.41
C VAL A 225 29.61 86.25 -54.16
N VAL A 226 30.73 85.54 -54.13
CA VAL A 226 31.22 84.89 -52.91
C VAL A 226 31.58 85.94 -51.88
N GLY A 227 32.24 87.03 -52.29
CA GLY A 227 32.60 88.14 -51.42
C GLY A 227 31.38 88.85 -50.82
N PHE A 228 30.30 89.01 -51.58
CA PHE A 228 29.06 89.65 -51.18
C PHE A 228 28.16 88.73 -50.37
N CYS A 229 27.88 87.48 -50.78
CA CYS A 229 27.16 86.54 -49.91
C CYS A 229 28.00 86.26 -48.64
N LYS A 230 29.35 86.33 -48.67
CA LYS A 230 30.22 86.20 -47.47
C LYS A 230 30.24 87.45 -46.61
N SER A 231 30.28 88.66 -47.18
CA SER A 231 30.23 89.92 -46.42
C SER A 231 28.84 90.16 -45.86
N GLN A 232 27.80 89.86 -46.63
CA GLN A 232 26.42 89.85 -46.18
C GLN A 232 26.22 88.76 -45.11
N ALA A 233 26.76 87.55 -45.28
CA ALA A 233 26.75 86.52 -44.23
C ALA A 233 27.50 86.98 -42.96
N LEU A 234 28.62 87.69 -43.07
CA LEU A 234 29.38 88.20 -41.92
C LEU A 234 28.64 89.32 -41.17
N GLN A 235 28.06 90.29 -41.89
CA GLN A 235 27.25 91.34 -41.27
C GLN A 235 25.98 90.77 -40.64
N THR A 236 25.35 89.80 -41.31
CA THR A 236 24.15 89.15 -40.80
C THR A 236 24.45 88.17 -39.66
N PHE A 237 25.66 87.59 -39.58
CA PHE A 237 26.15 86.79 -38.45
C PHE A 237 26.35 87.65 -37.19
N GLU A 238 26.80 88.90 -37.33
CA GLU A 238 26.87 89.83 -36.20
C GLU A 238 25.47 90.26 -35.71
N VAL A 239 24.52 90.49 -36.63
CA VAL A 239 23.12 90.74 -36.25
C VAL A 239 22.49 89.49 -35.61
N ALA A 240 22.80 88.29 -36.12
CA ALA A 240 22.36 87.02 -35.55
C ALA A 240 22.89 86.78 -34.12
N LYS A 241 24.16 87.14 -33.85
CA LYS A 241 24.75 87.12 -32.50
C LYS A 241 23.90 87.91 -31.51
N HIS A 242 23.38 89.06 -31.92
CA HIS A 242 22.51 89.88 -31.08
C HIS A 242 21.18 89.18 -30.70
N TYR A 243 20.62 88.37 -31.61
CA TYR A 243 19.42 87.56 -31.33
C TYR A 243 19.72 86.23 -30.63
N HIS A 244 20.97 85.73 -30.70
CA HIS A 244 21.37 84.47 -30.08
C HIS A 244 21.19 84.47 -28.55
N HIS A 245 21.45 85.58 -27.89
CA HIS A 245 21.26 85.71 -26.44
C HIS A 245 19.79 85.57 -25.99
N GLN A 246 18.83 85.93 -26.83
CA GLN A 246 17.40 85.77 -26.53
C GLN A 246 16.95 84.29 -26.63
N VAL A 247 17.56 83.51 -27.53
CA VAL A 247 17.29 82.07 -27.70
C VAL A 247 18.04 81.22 -26.66
N SER A 248 19.23 81.65 -26.21
CA SER A 248 19.99 80.96 -25.16
C SER A 248 19.32 81.03 -23.78
N ARG A 249 18.51 82.05 -23.51
CA ARG A 249 17.69 82.16 -22.29
C ARG A 249 16.53 81.15 -22.26
N THR A 250 15.95 80.80 -23.41
CA THR A 250 14.86 79.81 -23.50
C THR A 250 15.37 78.37 -23.45
N ARG A 251 16.59 78.07 -23.91
CA ARG A 251 17.23 76.74 -23.72
C ARG A 251 17.61 76.42 -22.27
N ARG A 252 17.84 77.43 -21.43
CA ARG A 252 18.16 77.21 -19.99
C ARG A 252 16.97 76.63 -19.21
N TRP A 253 15.74 76.77 -19.72
CA TRP A 253 14.55 76.12 -19.14
C TRP A 253 14.38 74.66 -19.56
N SER A 254 15.13 74.17 -20.55
CA SER A 254 15.09 72.76 -20.96
C SER A 254 15.89 71.83 -20.04
N PHE A 255 16.82 72.36 -19.25
CA PHE A 255 17.62 71.59 -18.27
C PHE A 255 17.00 71.53 -16.87
N LEU A 256 15.97 72.32 -16.60
CA LEU A 256 15.27 72.37 -15.30
C LEU A 256 14.11 71.36 -15.18
N TRP A 257 13.87 70.53 -16.21
CA TRP A 257 12.85 69.48 -16.17
C TRP A 257 13.39 68.07 -15.87
N HIS A 258 14.68 67.91 -15.53
CA HIS A 258 15.28 66.59 -15.28
C HIS A 258 15.68 66.27 -13.83
N LEU A 259 15.28 67.07 -12.83
CA LEU A 259 15.47 66.74 -11.41
C LEU A 259 14.22 67.21 -10.65
N PRO A 260 13.29 66.29 -10.31
CA PRO A 260 13.46 65.53 -9.08
C PRO A 260 12.94 64.08 -9.15
N TRP A 261 13.84 63.09 -9.10
CA TRP A 261 13.54 61.68 -8.76
C TRP A 261 14.61 61.08 -7.82
N LEU A 262 15.38 61.91 -7.12
CA LEU A 262 16.44 61.48 -6.19
C LEU A 262 16.23 62.02 -4.77
N LEU A 263 14.98 62.06 -4.32
CA LEU A 263 14.63 62.34 -2.91
C LEU A 263 13.57 61.37 -2.36
N PHE A 264 13.58 60.13 -2.85
CA PHE A 264 12.98 58.99 -2.15
C PHE A 264 13.91 57.79 -2.33
N GLN A 265 14.81 57.61 -1.36
CA GLN A 265 15.46 56.35 -1.06
C GLN A 265 15.62 56.25 0.45
#